data_AF-G0QJU8-F1
#
_entry.id   AF-G0QJU8-F1
#
_cell.length_a   1.000
_cell.length_b   1.000
_cell.length_c   1.000
_cell.angle_alpha   90.00
_cell.angle_beta   90.00
_cell.angle_gamma   90.00
#
_symmetry.space_group_name_H-M   'P 1'
#
loop_
_entity.id
_entity.type
_entity.pdbx_description
1 polymer ?
#
loop_
_entity_poly.entity_id
_entity_poly.type
_entity_poly.pdbx_seq_one_letter_code
_entity_poly.pdbx_strand_id
1 'polypeptide(L)'
;MKIVRKSSKKKLNYKKLYKISNKIYKTRNIVHESVPISKDEKDNKIEKKWGEIPLKNPILHHHQLLYMIDGFDQKRGQKVFGHRGYFLKNYGLILLQSLINYGQNLLMKRNYTPIQTPFLMKSHIMHEICQLQEFEENLYKIQQEDQEDMYLIATSEQPLCGLHSQEWIDQKNLPFKYAGISSCFRKEAGAAGRQTWGIFRVHQFEKVEQFIICEPQKSWEEFDNMIQISEEFLQNLKIPYRVVSIVSGALNGAAAKKCDLECWFPGYREYKELMSISNCTDYQSRQLNIQTGEPKNKQYVHLLNGTLCAAQRTLTCILENYQEKEGIRVPDVLQPYVGIDFIKFKHEQPKNNQFD
;
A
#
# COMPACT_ATOMS: atom_id res chain seq x y z
N MET A 1 32.73 5.35 51.21
CA MET A 1 33.72 6.02 50.34
C MET A 1 34.85 5.04 50.01
N LYS A 2 34.74 4.31 48.89
CA LYS A 2 35.89 3.74 48.16
C LYS A 2 35.45 3.48 46.73
N ILE A 3 35.99 4.31 45.86
CA ILE A 3 35.83 4.31 44.42
C ILE A 3 36.40 2.99 43.87
N VAL A 4 35.57 2.18 43.23
CA VAL A 4 36.05 1.31 42.15
C VAL A 4 35.62 1.95 40.84
N ARG A 5 36.57 2.70 40.28
CA ARG A 5 36.64 3.09 38.86
C ARG A 5 36.38 1.86 37.98
N LYS A 6 35.12 1.62 37.59
CA LYS A 6 34.79 0.76 36.44
C LYS A 6 34.21 1.63 35.31
N SER A 7 35.17 2.19 34.58
CA SER A 7 35.19 2.25 33.12
C SER A 7 34.32 3.30 32.41
N SER A 8 34.88 4.49 32.24
CA SER A 8 34.57 5.42 31.13
C SER A 8 34.62 4.74 29.74
N LYS A 9 35.39 3.63 29.57
CA LYS A 9 35.41 2.82 28.34
C LYS A 9 34.06 2.12 28.05
N LYS A 10 33.28 1.69 29.06
CA LYS A 10 31.94 1.11 28.85
C LYS A 10 30.94 2.15 28.33
N LYS A 11 30.88 3.35 28.95
CA LYS A 11 30.04 4.47 28.47
C LYS A 11 30.45 4.98 27.08
N LEU A 12 31.75 5.00 26.77
CA LEU A 12 32.26 5.35 25.44
C LEU A 12 31.86 4.31 24.39
N ASN A 13 31.83 3.02 24.77
CA ASN A 13 31.39 1.95 23.89
C ASN A 13 29.89 2.03 23.59
N TYR A 14 29.04 2.33 24.57
CA TYR A 14 27.59 2.53 24.33
C TYR A 14 27.30 3.72 23.41
N LYS A 15 27.96 4.87 23.59
CA LYS A 15 27.79 6.02 22.67
C LYS A 15 28.28 5.69 21.26
N LYS A 16 29.37 4.92 21.13
CA LYS A 16 29.89 4.49 19.84
C LYS A 16 28.96 3.47 19.17
N LEU A 17 28.48 2.47 19.93
CA LEU A 17 27.49 1.49 19.49
C LEU A 17 26.17 2.15 19.10
N TYR A 18 25.70 3.13 19.87
CA TYR A 18 24.51 3.92 19.56
C TYR A 18 24.69 4.77 18.28
N LYS A 19 25.87 5.37 18.09
CA LYS A 19 26.19 6.08 16.84
C LYS A 19 26.29 5.13 15.64
N ILE A 20 26.82 3.93 15.84
CA ILE A 20 26.91 2.89 14.80
C ILE A 20 25.52 2.36 14.47
N SER A 21 24.70 2.01 15.47
CA SER A 21 23.32 1.56 15.27
C SER A 21 22.51 2.63 14.53
N ASN A 22 22.61 3.90 14.94
CA ASN A 22 21.92 5.01 14.25
C ASN A 22 22.38 5.23 12.80
N LYS A 23 23.63 4.86 12.45
CA LYS A 23 24.09 4.90 11.06
C LYS A 23 23.60 3.68 10.27
N ILE A 24 23.58 2.51 10.90
CA ILE A 24 23.05 1.27 10.30
C ILE A 24 21.55 1.42 10.01
N TYR A 25 20.76 1.97 10.94
CA TYR A 25 19.33 2.24 10.74
C TYR A 25 19.04 3.22 9.59
N LYS A 26 20.02 4.02 9.17
CA LYS A 26 19.91 4.92 8.02
C LYS A 26 20.43 4.31 6.72
N THR A 27 21.06 3.14 6.79
CA THR A 27 21.58 2.45 5.62
C THR A 27 20.40 1.79 4.92
N ARG A 28 20.26 2.05 3.62
CA ARG A 28 19.22 1.47 2.77
C ARG A 28 19.61 0.04 2.37
N ASN A 29 18.63 -0.72 1.89
CA ASN A 29 18.83 -2.05 1.35
C ASN A 29 19.74 -2.04 0.10
N ILE A 30 20.29 -3.20 -0.22
CA ILE A 30 21.06 -3.41 -1.45
C ILE A 30 20.08 -3.39 -2.63
N VAL A 31 20.32 -2.49 -3.57
CA VAL A 31 19.49 -2.31 -4.76
C VAL A 31 19.78 -3.43 -5.75
N HIS A 32 18.73 -4.04 -6.29
CA HIS A 32 18.83 -5.09 -7.31
C HIS A 32 19.45 -4.54 -8.60
N GLU A 33 20.29 -5.33 -9.27
CA GLU A 33 21.04 -4.90 -10.47
C GLU A 33 20.16 -4.44 -11.64
N SER A 34 18.92 -4.92 -11.72
CA SER A 34 17.97 -4.54 -12.77
C SER A 34 17.29 -3.18 -12.54
N VAL A 35 17.52 -2.51 -11.40
CA VAL A 35 16.84 -1.25 -11.07
C VAL A 35 17.45 -0.11 -11.89
N PRO A 36 16.63 0.73 -12.56
CA PRO A 36 17.14 1.85 -13.33
C PRO A 36 17.82 2.88 -12.41
N ILE A 37 19.04 3.28 -12.76
CA ILE A 37 19.84 4.20 -11.96
C ILE A 37 19.48 5.64 -12.35
N SER A 38 18.59 6.27 -11.57
CA SER A 38 18.26 7.69 -11.70
C SER A 38 17.70 8.25 -10.39
N LYS A 39 17.67 9.59 -10.30
CA LYS A 39 16.99 10.35 -9.24
C LYS A 39 15.61 10.88 -9.68
N ASP A 40 15.30 10.85 -10.97
CA ASP A 40 14.04 11.37 -11.51
C ASP A 40 13.09 10.22 -11.86
N GLU A 41 11.88 10.23 -11.30
CA GLU A 41 10.84 9.22 -11.59
C GLU A 41 10.39 9.25 -13.06
N LYS A 42 10.68 10.33 -13.81
CA LYS A 42 10.48 10.33 -15.28
C LYS A 42 11.32 9.28 -15.99
N ASP A 43 12.41 8.83 -15.38
CA ASP A 43 13.28 7.78 -15.90
C ASP A 43 12.85 6.37 -15.44
N ASN A 44 11.68 6.24 -14.81
CA ASN A 44 11.09 4.93 -14.51
C ASN A 44 10.96 4.10 -15.79
N LYS A 45 11.46 2.85 -15.73
CA LYS A 45 11.47 1.96 -16.89
C LYS A 45 10.10 1.31 -17.04
N ILE A 46 9.46 1.47 -18.19
CA ILE A 46 8.23 0.73 -18.51
C ILE A 46 8.61 -0.71 -18.86
N GLU A 47 8.21 -1.65 -18.02
CA GLU A 47 8.45 -3.09 -18.23
C GLU A 47 7.39 -3.71 -19.13
N LYS A 48 6.13 -3.28 -18.96
CA LYS A 48 4.99 -3.85 -19.68
C LYS A 48 3.85 -2.84 -19.80
N LYS A 49 3.03 -3.00 -20.84
CA LYS A 49 1.75 -2.31 -21.01
C LYS A 49 0.67 -3.34 -21.35
N TRP A 50 -0.55 -3.11 -20.88
CA TRP A 50 -1.68 -3.97 -21.17
C TRP A 50 -2.97 -3.15 -21.32
N GLY A 51 -3.86 -3.62 -22.18
CA GLY A 51 -5.17 -3.03 -22.43
C GLY A 51 -5.14 -1.88 -23.44
N GLU A 52 -6.31 -1.58 -24.01
CA GLU A 52 -6.51 -0.46 -24.92
C GLU A 52 -7.02 0.75 -24.15
N ILE A 53 -6.42 1.92 -24.38
CA ILE A 53 -6.90 3.17 -23.80
C ILE A 53 -8.27 3.50 -24.41
N PRO A 54 -9.35 3.56 -23.62
CA PRO A 54 -10.67 3.75 -24.18
C PRO A 54 -10.84 5.17 -24.73
N LEU A 55 -11.27 5.28 -26.00
CA LEU A 55 -11.72 6.53 -26.59
C LEU A 55 -13.11 6.86 -26.08
N LYS A 56 -13.21 7.54 -24.92
CA LYS A 56 -14.50 7.92 -24.33
C LYS A 56 -14.80 9.40 -24.46
N ASN A 57 -16.06 9.72 -24.69
CA ASN A 57 -16.67 11.04 -24.54
C ASN A 57 -18.13 10.83 -24.07
N PRO A 58 -18.59 11.51 -23.02
CA PRO A 58 -17.86 12.46 -22.17
C PRO A 58 -16.85 11.76 -21.26
N ILE A 59 -15.84 12.52 -20.83
CA ILE A 59 -14.85 12.09 -19.85
C ILE A 59 -15.10 12.90 -18.58
N LEU A 60 -15.89 12.34 -17.66
CA LEU A 60 -16.07 12.92 -16.34
C LEU A 60 -15.02 12.38 -15.38
N HIS A 61 -14.62 13.23 -14.43
CA HIS A 61 -13.74 12.82 -13.35
C HIS A 61 -14.51 12.00 -12.31
N HIS A 62 -13.83 11.05 -11.67
CA HIS A 62 -14.42 10.17 -10.66
C HIS A 62 -15.21 10.87 -9.54
N HIS A 63 -14.83 12.09 -9.13
CA HIS A 63 -15.56 12.82 -8.09
C HIS A 63 -16.94 13.30 -8.55
N GLN A 64 -17.06 13.70 -9.81
CA GLN A 64 -18.34 14.04 -10.44
C GLN A 64 -19.19 12.78 -10.58
N LEU A 65 -18.58 11.68 -11.01
CA LEU A 65 -19.26 10.39 -11.15
C LEU A 65 -19.78 9.87 -9.79
N LEU A 66 -18.98 9.95 -8.73
CA LEU A 66 -19.40 9.61 -7.37
C LEU A 66 -20.57 10.46 -6.91
N TYR A 67 -20.57 11.76 -7.22
CA TYR A 67 -21.71 12.62 -6.92
C TYR A 67 -22.95 12.19 -7.71
N MET A 68 -22.81 11.99 -9.02
CA MET A 68 -23.93 11.66 -9.90
C MET A 68 -24.60 10.34 -9.53
N ILE A 69 -23.88 9.34 -8.99
CA ILE A 69 -24.49 8.09 -8.47
C ILE A 69 -24.98 8.18 -7.02
N ASP A 70 -24.92 9.36 -6.40
CA ASP A 70 -25.13 9.57 -4.95
C ASP A 70 -24.25 8.64 -4.10
N GLY A 71 -23.00 8.43 -4.53
CA GLY A 71 -22.07 7.44 -3.97
C GLY A 71 -21.21 7.96 -2.81
N PHE A 72 -21.14 9.28 -2.62
CA PHE A 72 -20.39 9.88 -1.53
C PHE A 72 -20.93 11.24 -1.10
N ASP A 73 -20.52 11.70 0.08
CA ASP A 73 -20.77 13.04 0.61
C ASP A 73 -19.46 13.66 1.10
N GLN A 74 -18.83 14.42 0.21
CA GLN A 74 -17.57 15.10 0.49
C GLN A 74 -17.78 16.31 1.42
N LYS A 75 -18.86 17.08 1.23
CA LYS A 75 -19.11 18.30 2.01
C LYS A 75 -19.33 17.99 3.50
N ARG A 76 -20.15 16.98 3.81
CA ARG A 76 -20.34 16.54 5.20
C ARG A 76 -19.09 15.83 5.73
N GLY A 77 -18.35 15.12 4.88
CA GLY A 77 -17.06 14.53 5.24
C GLY A 77 -16.05 15.58 5.68
N GLN A 78 -15.89 16.65 4.91
CA GLN A 78 -15.02 17.77 5.25
C GLN A 78 -15.45 18.48 6.52
N LYS A 79 -16.75 18.63 6.75
CA LYS A 79 -17.28 19.21 7.99
C LYS A 79 -16.92 18.38 9.23
N VAL A 80 -16.90 17.05 9.12
CA VAL A 80 -16.66 16.14 10.26
C VAL A 80 -15.18 15.87 10.49
N PHE A 81 -14.42 15.60 9.43
CA PHE A 81 -13.02 15.18 9.51
C PHE A 81 -12.01 16.30 9.21
N GLY A 82 -12.43 17.30 8.41
CA GLY A 82 -11.54 18.31 7.83
C GLY A 82 -11.18 18.00 6.37
N HIS A 83 -10.14 18.67 5.86
CA HIS A 83 -9.68 18.49 4.48
C HIS A 83 -9.52 17.01 4.10
N ARG A 84 -9.98 16.62 2.89
CA ARG A 84 -10.05 15.23 2.37
C ARG A 84 -10.96 14.27 3.17
N GLY A 85 -11.77 14.77 4.10
CA GLY A 85 -12.84 14.00 4.72
C GLY A 85 -13.95 13.64 3.73
N TYR A 86 -14.48 12.43 3.84
CA TYR A 86 -15.58 11.94 2.99
C TYR A 86 -16.48 10.97 3.76
N PHE A 87 -17.75 10.87 3.35
CA PHE A 87 -18.60 9.71 3.64
C PHE A 87 -18.85 8.95 2.36
N LEU A 88 -18.66 7.64 2.36
CA LEU A 88 -19.01 6.77 1.24
C LEU A 88 -20.39 6.14 1.53
N LYS A 89 -21.27 6.07 0.52
CA LYS A 89 -22.65 5.56 0.69
C LYS A 89 -23.17 4.93 -0.59
N ASN A 90 -24.33 4.26 -0.50
CA ASN A 90 -25.00 3.61 -1.63
C ASN A 90 -24.03 2.76 -2.45
N TYR A 91 -24.11 2.81 -3.78
CA TYR A 91 -23.22 2.06 -4.67
C TYR A 91 -21.76 2.49 -4.62
N GLY A 92 -21.43 3.67 -4.08
CA GLY A 92 -20.04 4.02 -3.79
C GLY A 92 -19.45 3.07 -2.73
N LEU A 93 -20.21 2.79 -1.66
CA LEU A 93 -19.81 1.86 -0.61
C LEU A 93 -19.85 0.40 -1.08
N ILE A 94 -20.92 0.01 -1.77
CA ILE A 94 -21.06 -1.38 -2.26
C ILE A 94 -19.96 -1.75 -3.26
N LEU A 95 -19.60 -0.85 -4.18
CA LEU A 95 -18.48 -1.11 -5.10
C LEU A 95 -17.14 -1.22 -4.36
N LEU A 96 -16.91 -0.37 -3.37
CA LEU A 96 -15.69 -0.43 -2.56
C LEU A 96 -15.58 -1.77 -1.81
N GLN A 97 -16.64 -2.21 -1.15
CA GLN A 97 -16.68 -3.51 -0.48
C GLN A 97 -16.54 -4.68 -1.47
N SER A 98 -17.14 -4.56 -2.65
CA SER A 98 -17.03 -5.55 -3.72
C SER A 98 -15.59 -5.71 -4.20
N LEU A 99 -14.84 -4.61 -4.32
CA LEU A 99 -13.42 -4.64 -4.66
C LEU A 99 -12.57 -5.36 -3.62
N ILE A 100 -12.82 -5.09 -2.34
CA ILE A 100 -12.11 -5.74 -1.22
C ILE A 100 -12.39 -7.24 -1.25
N ASN A 101 -13.66 -7.63 -1.33
CA ASN A 101 -14.08 -9.04 -1.36
C ASN A 101 -13.53 -9.78 -2.59
N TYR A 102 -13.57 -9.15 -3.76
CA TYR A 102 -13.02 -9.71 -4.98
C TYR A 102 -11.49 -9.91 -4.88
N GLY A 103 -10.76 -8.92 -4.36
CA GLY A 103 -9.33 -9.02 -4.13
C GLY A 103 -8.96 -10.13 -3.15
N GLN A 104 -9.67 -10.25 -2.04
CA GLN A 104 -9.50 -11.35 -1.08
C GLN A 104 -9.74 -12.71 -1.74
N ASN A 105 -10.85 -12.86 -2.47
CA ASN A 105 -11.19 -14.11 -3.14
C ASN A 105 -10.17 -14.51 -4.19
N LEU A 106 -9.57 -13.54 -4.89
CA LEU A 106 -8.47 -13.78 -5.82
C LEU A 106 -7.24 -14.34 -5.08
N LEU A 107 -6.83 -13.72 -3.97
CA LEU A 107 -5.66 -14.16 -3.20
C LEU A 107 -5.88 -15.53 -2.54
N MET A 108 -7.08 -15.81 -2.04
CA MET A 108 -7.42 -17.12 -1.48
C MET A 108 -7.28 -18.24 -2.52
N LYS A 109 -7.68 -18.00 -3.77
CA LYS A 109 -7.46 -18.94 -4.89
C LYS A 109 -5.96 -19.14 -5.23
N ARG A 110 -5.10 -18.24 -4.76
CA ARG A 110 -3.64 -18.30 -4.89
C ARG A 110 -2.95 -18.75 -3.58
N ASN A 111 -3.70 -19.39 -2.68
CA ASN A 111 -3.24 -19.94 -1.40
C ASN A 111 -2.71 -18.90 -0.41
N TYR A 112 -3.23 -17.67 -0.45
CA TYR A 112 -2.99 -16.69 0.61
C TYR A 112 -3.99 -16.90 1.75
N THR A 113 -3.50 -16.78 2.98
CA THR A 113 -4.32 -16.75 4.19
C THR A 113 -4.94 -15.35 4.34
N PRO A 114 -6.28 -15.22 4.31
CA PRO A 114 -6.92 -13.94 4.61
C PRO A 114 -6.70 -13.57 6.08
N ILE A 115 -6.27 -12.33 6.33
CA ILE A 115 -5.96 -11.87 7.68
C ILE A 115 -6.32 -10.40 7.86
N GLN A 116 -7.06 -10.10 8.93
CA GLN A 116 -7.27 -8.73 9.37
C GLN A 116 -6.21 -8.38 10.42
N THR A 117 -5.55 -7.24 10.24
CA THR A 117 -4.51 -6.78 11.17
C THR A 117 -5.06 -5.79 12.19
N PRO A 118 -4.43 -5.66 13.38
CA PRO A 118 -4.69 -4.52 14.26
C PRO A 118 -4.39 -3.20 13.54
N PHE A 119 -5.20 -2.17 13.79
CA PHE A 119 -5.00 -0.84 13.17
C PHE A 119 -4.09 0.06 14.00
N LEU A 120 -3.75 -0.36 15.21
CA LEU A 120 -2.85 0.31 16.14
C LEU A 120 -1.65 -0.58 16.41
N MET A 121 -0.47 0.00 16.39
CA MET A 121 0.78 -0.65 16.75
C MET A 121 1.49 0.10 17.86
N LYS A 122 2.14 -0.65 18.76
CA LYS A 122 3.01 -0.10 19.79
C LYS A 122 4.18 0.65 19.15
N SER A 123 4.54 1.78 19.73
CA SER A 123 5.61 2.65 19.25
C SER A 123 6.93 1.90 19.00
N HIS A 124 7.38 1.06 19.93
CA HIS A 124 8.65 0.35 19.79
C HIS A 124 8.66 -0.62 18.61
N ILE A 125 7.57 -1.35 18.35
CA ILE A 125 7.46 -2.23 17.18
C ILE A 125 7.41 -1.40 15.89
N MET A 126 6.66 -0.30 15.88
CA MET A 126 6.61 0.59 14.72
C MET A 126 8.00 1.15 14.37
N HIS A 127 8.81 1.47 15.37
CA HIS A 127 10.19 1.94 15.21
C HIS A 127 11.17 0.89 14.67
N GLU A 128 10.87 -0.40 14.82
CA GLU A 128 11.67 -1.48 14.23
C GLU A 128 11.39 -1.67 12.74
N ILE A 129 10.29 -1.13 12.22
CA ILE A 129 9.79 -1.40 10.86
C ILE A 129 9.85 -0.16 9.98
N CYS A 130 9.44 0.99 10.51
CA CYS A 130 9.26 2.22 9.75
C CYS A 130 10.49 3.11 9.78
N GLN A 131 10.70 3.82 8.68
CA GLN A 131 11.77 4.82 8.58
C GLN A 131 11.35 6.13 9.25
N LEU A 132 12.32 6.90 9.74
CA LEU A 132 12.08 8.19 10.43
C LEU A 132 11.18 9.14 9.61
N GLN A 133 11.37 9.18 8.29
CA GLN A 133 10.57 10.02 7.40
C GLN A 133 9.08 9.65 7.42
N GLU A 134 8.74 8.37 7.59
CA GLU A 134 7.35 7.91 7.64
C GLU A 134 6.63 8.41 8.89
N PHE A 135 7.32 8.53 10.03
CA PHE A 135 6.76 9.08 11.27
C PHE A 135 6.34 10.55 11.11
N GLU A 136 7.16 11.33 10.41
CA GLU A 136 6.91 12.74 10.17
C GLU A 136 5.78 12.94 9.15
N GLU A 137 5.87 12.24 8.02
CA GLU A 137 5.03 12.52 6.85
C GLU A 137 3.70 11.77 6.83
N ASN A 138 3.64 10.57 7.42
CA ASN A 138 2.54 9.61 7.17
C ASN A 138 1.83 9.13 8.45
N LEU A 139 2.54 8.86 9.54
CA LEU A 139 1.94 8.15 10.68
C LEU A 139 1.19 9.05 11.66
N TYR A 140 -0.07 8.74 11.97
CA TYR A 140 -0.79 9.35 13.09
C TYR A 140 -0.39 8.68 14.41
N LYS A 141 -0.16 9.51 15.44
CA LYS A 141 0.23 9.08 16.79
C LYS A 141 -0.95 9.20 17.75
N ILE A 142 -1.17 8.16 18.53
CA ILE A 142 -2.12 8.12 19.64
C ILE A 142 -1.32 8.20 20.94
N GLN A 143 -1.43 9.35 21.61
CA GLN A 143 -0.80 9.57 22.90
C GLN A 143 -1.57 8.84 23.99
N GLN A 144 -0.85 8.18 24.90
CA GLN A 144 -1.45 7.51 26.05
C GLN A 144 -0.92 8.12 27.36
N GLU A 145 -1.79 8.23 28.36
CA GLU A 145 -1.38 8.56 29.73
C GLU A 145 -0.86 7.29 30.41
N ASP A 146 0.33 7.38 30.99
CA ASP A 146 1.00 6.29 31.75
C ASP A 146 1.18 4.95 31.00
N GLN A 147 1.04 4.95 29.68
CA GLN A 147 1.26 3.79 28.81
C GLN A 147 2.10 4.16 27.59
N GLU A 148 2.53 3.15 26.84
CA GLU A 148 3.29 3.36 25.63
C GLU A 148 2.41 3.96 24.52
N ASP A 149 2.88 5.03 23.89
CA ASP A 149 2.23 5.60 22.72
C ASP A 149 2.00 4.55 21.62
N MET A 150 0.92 4.71 20.86
CA MET A 150 0.60 3.87 19.72
C MET A 150 0.55 4.68 18.43
N TYR A 151 0.65 4.00 17.30
CA TYR A 151 0.53 4.59 15.97
C TYR A 151 -0.57 3.90 15.17
N LEU A 152 -1.36 4.68 14.43
CA LEU A 152 -2.22 4.13 13.40
C LEU A 152 -1.37 3.63 12.23
N ILE A 153 -1.74 2.48 11.68
CA ILE A 153 -1.02 1.89 10.55
C ILE A 153 -1.28 2.66 9.25
N ALA A 154 -0.24 2.81 8.42
CA ALA A 154 -0.33 3.36 7.07
C ALA A 154 -0.52 2.26 6.00
N THR A 155 -0.39 1.00 6.41
CA THR A 155 -0.49 -0.21 5.58
C THR A 155 -0.56 -1.44 6.49
N SER A 156 -1.30 -2.49 6.10
CA SER A 156 -1.30 -3.79 6.78
C SER A 156 0.06 -4.50 6.74
N GLU A 157 0.97 -4.10 5.84
CA GLU A 157 2.37 -4.52 5.86
C GLU A 157 3.02 -4.32 7.24
N GLN A 158 2.80 -3.17 7.88
CA GLN A 158 3.44 -2.85 9.17
C GLN A 158 3.12 -3.89 10.26
N PRO A 159 1.85 -4.18 10.58
CA PRO A 159 1.54 -5.22 11.55
C PRO A 159 1.91 -6.63 11.06
N LEU A 160 1.89 -6.91 9.75
CA LEU A 160 2.30 -8.22 9.20
C LEU A 160 3.81 -8.46 9.30
N CYS A 161 4.64 -7.43 9.16
CA CYS A 161 6.06 -7.51 9.49
C CYS A 161 6.24 -7.91 10.96
N GLY A 162 5.52 -7.25 11.87
CA GLY A 162 5.60 -7.53 13.31
C GLY A 162 5.03 -8.90 13.73
N LEU A 163 4.19 -9.54 12.90
CA LEU A 163 3.50 -10.78 13.22
C LEU A 163 4.44 -11.92 13.62
N HIS A 164 5.58 -12.04 12.91
CA HIS A 164 6.58 -13.08 13.13
C HIS A 164 7.86 -12.54 13.79
N SER A 165 7.78 -11.39 14.47
CA SER A 165 8.94 -10.79 15.13
C SER A 165 9.52 -11.73 16.18
N GLN A 166 10.86 -11.84 16.19
CA GLN A 166 11.65 -12.73 17.04
C GLN A 166 11.39 -14.24 16.84
N GLU A 167 10.74 -14.63 15.75
CA GLU A 167 10.47 -16.05 15.47
C GLU A 167 11.61 -16.73 14.69
N TRP A 168 11.78 -18.03 14.96
CA TRP A 168 12.53 -18.94 14.10
C TRP A 168 11.54 -19.86 13.39
N ILE A 169 11.36 -19.61 12.09
CA ILE A 169 10.42 -20.31 11.23
C ILE A 169 11.08 -21.56 10.65
N ASP A 170 10.44 -22.71 10.80
CA ASP A 170 10.82 -23.96 10.14
C ASP A 170 10.66 -23.81 8.61
N GLN A 171 11.70 -24.15 7.84
CA GLN A 171 11.71 -23.99 6.37
C GLN A 171 10.54 -24.69 5.71
N LYS A 172 10.06 -25.82 6.26
CA LYS A 172 8.93 -26.57 5.69
C LYS A 172 7.60 -25.81 5.70
N ASN A 173 7.51 -24.75 6.50
CA ASN A 173 6.31 -23.92 6.62
C ASN A 173 6.33 -22.73 5.63
N LEU A 174 7.47 -22.45 4.99
CA LEU A 174 7.62 -21.37 4.03
C LEU A 174 7.18 -21.81 2.63
N PRO A 175 6.63 -20.90 1.80
CA PRO A 175 6.35 -19.49 2.11
C PRO A 175 5.04 -19.30 2.90
N PHE A 176 5.03 -18.33 3.82
CA PHE A 176 3.78 -17.77 4.34
C PHE A 176 3.28 -16.69 3.40
N LYS A 177 2.00 -16.79 2.99
CA LYS A 177 1.35 -15.82 2.11
C LYS A 177 0.11 -15.27 2.81
N TYR A 178 0.07 -13.96 3.06
CA TYR A 178 -1.01 -13.29 3.76
C TYR A 178 -1.72 -12.30 2.87
N ALA A 179 -3.05 -12.39 2.83
CA ALA A 179 -3.93 -11.42 2.21
C ALA A 179 -4.41 -10.47 3.32
N GLY A 180 -3.62 -9.41 3.56
CA GLY A 180 -3.86 -8.45 4.64
C GLY A 180 -4.96 -7.46 4.31
N ILE A 181 -5.96 -7.32 5.19
CA ILE A 181 -7.03 -6.32 5.04
C ILE A 181 -7.01 -5.36 6.21
N SER A 182 -6.98 -4.07 5.91
CA SER A 182 -7.08 -3.03 6.92
C SER A 182 -7.55 -1.69 6.37
N SER A 183 -8.11 -0.88 7.26
CA SER A 183 -8.13 0.56 7.09
C SER A 183 -6.70 1.10 7.29
N CYS A 184 -6.27 1.95 6.37
CA CYS A 184 -4.95 2.56 6.32
C CYS A 184 -5.08 4.06 6.55
N PHE A 185 -4.19 4.63 7.37
CA PHE A 185 -4.24 6.03 7.79
C PHE A 185 -2.94 6.75 7.41
N ARG A 186 -3.05 7.85 6.65
CA ARG A 186 -1.89 8.65 6.21
C ARG A 186 -2.13 10.15 6.39
N LYS A 187 -1.20 10.83 7.07
CA LYS A 187 -1.20 12.29 7.22
C LYS A 187 -1.06 13.03 5.89
N GLU A 188 -0.38 12.44 4.90
CA GLU A 188 -0.16 13.03 3.57
C GLU A 188 0.51 14.43 3.63
N ALA A 189 1.40 14.66 4.60
CA ALA A 189 1.94 16.00 4.90
C ALA A 189 2.78 16.59 3.74
N GLY A 190 3.39 15.75 2.89
CA GLY A 190 4.19 16.17 1.73
C GLY A 190 3.41 16.41 0.43
N ALA A 191 2.08 16.23 0.44
CA ALA A 191 1.25 16.20 -0.77
C ALA A 191 0.27 17.39 -0.90
N ALA A 192 0.62 18.54 -0.32
CA ALA A 192 -0.20 19.75 -0.37
C ALA A 192 -0.57 20.10 -1.84
N GLY A 193 -1.87 20.31 -2.09
CA GLY A 193 -2.39 20.73 -3.40
C GLY A 193 -2.40 19.67 -4.52
N ARG A 194 -1.90 18.45 -4.29
CA ARG A 194 -1.89 17.38 -5.31
C ARG A 194 -3.08 16.44 -5.16
N GLN A 195 -3.72 16.08 -6.29
CA GLN A 195 -4.74 15.03 -6.40
C GLN A 195 -5.85 15.15 -5.34
N THR A 196 -6.34 16.37 -5.12
CA THR A 196 -7.30 16.70 -4.04
C THR A 196 -8.74 16.32 -4.35
N TRP A 197 -9.04 15.96 -5.61
CA TRP A 197 -10.40 15.65 -6.03
C TRP A 197 -10.88 14.29 -5.54
N GLY A 198 -12.13 14.26 -5.07
CA GLY A 198 -12.82 13.05 -4.67
C GLY A 198 -12.10 12.28 -3.56
N ILE A 199 -11.91 10.98 -3.82
CA ILE A 199 -11.34 10.02 -2.85
C ILE A 199 -10.02 9.40 -3.35
N PHE A 200 -9.39 9.95 -4.38
CA PHE A 200 -8.15 9.40 -4.95
C PHE A 200 -6.96 9.48 -3.97
N ARG A 201 -6.84 10.59 -3.24
CA ARG A 201 -5.83 10.79 -2.19
C ARG A 201 -6.50 11.33 -0.93
N VAL A 202 -6.63 10.48 0.08
CA VAL A 202 -7.37 10.73 1.33
C VAL A 202 -6.59 10.25 2.54
N HIS A 203 -6.97 10.70 3.72
CA HIS A 203 -6.29 10.35 4.97
C HIS A 203 -6.64 8.96 5.51
N GLN A 204 -7.80 8.42 5.12
CA GLN A 204 -8.27 7.09 5.47
C GLN A 204 -8.72 6.35 4.22
N PHE A 205 -8.20 5.15 4.00
CA PHE A 205 -8.57 4.30 2.87
C PHE A 205 -8.48 2.81 3.22
N GLU A 206 -9.17 1.96 2.49
CA GLU A 206 -9.14 0.51 2.67
C GLU A 206 -8.14 -0.12 1.70
N LYS A 207 -7.44 -1.16 2.14
CA LYS A 207 -6.46 -1.84 1.31
C LYS A 207 -6.50 -3.35 1.48
N VAL A 208 -6.37 -4.07 0.38
CA VAL A 208 -6.00 -5.49 0.32
C VAL A 208 -4.54 -5.60 -0.06
N GLU A 209 -3.74 -6.23 0.79
CA GLU A 209 -2.29 -6.34 0.70
C GLU A 209 -1.88 -7.79 0.49
N GLN A 210 -0.92 -8.00 -0.42
CA GLN A 210 -0.13 -9.21 -0.53
C GLN A 210 1.09 -9.07 0.38
N PHE A 211 1.29 -10.00 1.30
CA PHE A 211 2.50 -10.06 2.12
C PHE A 211 3.05 -11.47 2.10
N ILE A 212 4.34 -11.62 1.77
CA ILE A 212 5.00 -12.92 1.67
C ILE A 212 6.22 -12.95 2.57
N ILE A 213 6.35 -14.04 3.32
CA ILE A 213 7.57 -14.44 4.02
C ILE A 213 8.08 -15.70 3.34
N CYS A 214 9.27 -15.66 2.78
CA CYS A 214 9.83 -16.79 2.03
C CYS A 214 11.31 -16.99 2.30
N GLU A 215 11.83 -18.12 1.82
CA GLU A 215 13.27 -18.37 1.78
C GLU A 215 13.98 -17.37 0.85
N PRO A 216 15.22 -16.97 1.15
CA PRO A 216 15.98 -16.01 0.34
C PRO A 216 16.02 -16.34 -1.15
N GLN A 217 16.21 -17.63 -1.47
CA GLN A 217 16.36 -18.15 -2.81
C GLN A 217 15.06 -18.06 -3.64
N LYS A 218 13.90 -17.93 -2.99
CA LYS A 218 12.58 -17.86 -3.62
C LYS A 218 12.03 -16.45 -3.78
N SER A 219 12.64 -15.46 -3.13
CA SER A 219 12.07 -14.11 -3.06
C SER A 219 11.84 -13.44 -4.42
N TRP A 220 12.73 -13.60 -5.38
CA TRP A 220 12.55 -12.99 -6.71
C TRP A 220 11.47 -13.69 -7.55
N GLU A 221 11.33 -15.01 -7.41
CA GLU A 221 10.21 -15.76 -7.99
C GLU A 221 8.87 -15.28 -7.41
N GLU A 222 8.81 -15.11 -6.07
CA GLU A 222 7.60 -14.61 -5.41
C GLU A 222 7.31 -13.13 -5.75
N PHE A 223 8.33 -12.30 -5.96
CA PHE A 223 8.17 -10.92 -6.43
C PHE A 223 7.46 -10.88 -7.80
N ASP A 224 7.91 -11.71 -8.75
CA ASP A 224 7.29 -11.79 -10.06
C ASP A 224 5.86 -12.38 -9.97
N ASN A 225 5.62 -13.37 -9.11
CA ASN A 225 4.29 -13.91 -8.85
C ASN A 225 3.33 -12.85 -8.30
N MET A 226 3.77 -12.02 -7.35
CA MET A 226 2.95 -10.94 -6.78
C MET A 226 2.56 -9.90 -7.82
N ILE A 227 3.49 -9.56 -8.74
CA ILE A 227 3.20 -8.68 -9.88
C ILE A 227 2.16 -9.34 -10.79
N GLN A 228 2.32 -10.61 -11.15
CA GLN A 228 1.38 -11.32 -12.01
C GLN A 228 -0.03 -11.40 -11.42
N ILE A 229 -0.16 -11.60 -10.10
CA ILE A 229 -1.46 -11.58 -9.41
C ILE A 229 -2.09 -10.18 -9.46
N SER A 230 -1.30 -9.14 -9.25
CA SER A 230 -1.75 -7.74 -9.40
C SER A 230 -2.17 -7.41 -10.83
N GLU A 231 -1.45 -7.94 -11.83
CA GLU A 231 -1.82 -7.85 -13.24
C GLU A 231 -3.14 -8.58 -13.51
N GLU A 232 -3.30 -9.83 -13.06
CA GLU A 232 -4.54 -10.61 -13.20
C GLU A 232 -5.75 -9.88 -12.61
N PHE A 233 -5.59 -9.26 -11.44
CA PHE A 233 -6.64 -8.44 -10.84
C PHE A 233 -7.12 -7.31 -11.77
N LEU A 234 -6.18 -6.55 -12.35
CA LEU A 234 -6.49 -5.44 -13.27
C LEU A 234 -7.04 -5.93 -14.61
N GLN A 235 -6.50 -7.04 -15.14
CA GLN A 235 -6.94 -7.63 -16.40
C GLN A 235 -8.37 -8.15 -16.30
N ASN A 236 -8.72 -8.80 -15.19
CA ASN A 236 -10.09 -9.24 -14.91
C ASN A 236 -11.06 -8.06 -14.76
N LEU A 237 -10.58 -6.93 -14.22
CA LEU A 237 -11.31 -5.66 -14.21
C LEU A 237 -11.25 -4.90 -15.55
N LYS A 238 -10.56 -5.42 -16.57
CA LYS A 238 -10.36 -4.80 -17.89
C LYS A 238 -9.87 -3.34 -17.81
N ILE A 239 -9.00 -3.04 -16.85
CA ILE A 239 -8.41 -1.71 -16.68
C ILE A 239 -7.06 -1.64 -17.44
N PRO A 240 -6.85 -0.68 -18.36
CA PRO A 240 -5.56 -0.51 -19.00
C PRO A 240 -4.50 -0.06 -18.00
N TYR A 241 -3.30 -0.64 -18.05
CA TYR A 241 -2.22 -0.33 -17.12
C TYR A 241 -0.84 -0.48 -17.76
N ARG A 242 0.16 0.04 -17.04
CA ARG A 242 1.57 -0.23 -17.30
C ARG A 242 2.26 -0.67 -16.01
N VAL A 243 3.22 -1.58 -16.14
CA VAL A 243 4.15 -1.95 -15.07
C VAL A 243 5.39 -1.11 -15.23
N VAL A 244 5.80 -0.41 -14.17
CA VAL A 244 6.99 0.44 -14.16
C VAL A 244 7.97 -0.04 -13.09
N SER A 245 9.24 -0.24 -13.47
CA SER A 245 10.32 -0.44 -12.51
C SER A 245 10.79 0.92 -12.02
N ILE A 246 10.77 1.09 -10.70
CA ILE A 246 11.05 2.37 -10.05
C ILE A 246 12.55 2.62 -9.98
N VAL A 247 12.97 3.86 -10.25
CA VAL A 247 14.38 4.27 -10.22
C VAL A 247 14.98 4.20 -8.81
N SER A 248 16.28 3.95 -8.73
CA SER A 248 17.00 3.75 -7.46
C SER A 248 16.87 4.93 -6.49
N GLY A 249 16.76 6.17 -6.99
CA GLY A 249 16.58 7.37 -6.17
C GLY A 249 15.21 7.46 -5.50
N ALA A 250 14.18 6.81 -6.07
CA ALA A 250 12.80 6.82 -5.60
C ALA A 250 12.42 5.58 -4.77
N LEU A 251 13.34 4.63 -4.58
CA LEU A 251 13.15 3.51 -3.65
C LEU A 251 13.15 4.03 -2.20
N ASN A 252 12.19 3.53 -1.41
CA ASN A 252 12.26 3.65 0.04
C ASN A 252 13.44 2.82 0.55
N GLY A 253 13.93 3.10 1.76
CA GLY A 253 15.15 2.45 2.24
C GLY A 253 15.06 0.92 2.42
N ALA A 254 13.87 0.31 2.43
CA ALA A 254 13.71 -1.13 2.61
C ALA A 254 13.71 -1.92 1.29
N ALA A 255 13.19 -1.35 0.19
CA ALA A 255 13.06 -2.08 -1.06
C ALA A 255 14.41 -2.27 -1.77
N ALA A 256 14.72 -3.51 -2.13
CA ALA A 256 15.80 -3.84 -3.06
C ALA A 256 15.37 -3.57 -4.52
N LYS A 257 14.09 -3.79 -4.81
CA LYS A 257 13.43 -3.48 -6.09
C LYS A 257 11.96 -3.20 -5.81
N LYS A 258 11.39 -2.25 -6.57
CA LYS A 258 9.98 -1.89 -6.52
C LYS A 258 9.42 -1.78 -7.94
N CYS A 259 8.26 -2.36 -8.16
CA CYS A 259 7.48 -2.19 -9.38
C CYS A 259 6.10 -1.63 -9.03
N ASP A 260 5.69 -0.59 -9.75
CA ASP A 260 4.36 -0.02 -9.60
C ASP A 260 3.49 -0.43 -10.79
N LEU A 261 2.21 -0.71 -10.54
CA LEU A 261 1.21 -0.82 -11.59
C LEU A 261 0.43 0.49 -11.63
N GLU A 262 0.63 1.21 -12.72
CA GLU A 262 -0.04 2.47 -12.97
C GLU A 262 -1.18 2.24 -13.95
N CYS A 263 -2.39 2.61 -13.57
CA CYS A 263 -3.60 2.42 -14.37
C CYS A 263 -3.97 3.69 -15.12
N TRP A 264 -4.55 3.54 -16.31
CA TRP A 264 -5.00 4.67 -17.11
C TRP A 264 -6.24 5.31 -16.50
N PHE A 265 -6.18 6.63 -16.29
CA PHE A 265 -7.33 7.44 -15.88
C PHE A 265 -7.79 8.33 -17.04
N PRO A 266 -8.95 8.04 -17.66
CA PRO A 266 -9.50 8.88 -18.73
C PRO A 266 -9.61 10.35 -18.36
N GLY A 267 -10.10 10.67 -17.15
CA GLY A 267 -10.29 12.04 -16.68
C GLY A 267 -8.98 12.80 -16.56
N TYR A 268 -7.95 12.16 -16.00
CA TYR A 268 -6.63 12.75 -15.89
C TYR A 268 -5.81 12.71 -17.19
N ARG A 269 -6.16 11.82 -18.13
CA ARG A 269 -5.40 11.53 -19.36
C ARG A 269 -3.96 11.11 -19.10
N GLU A 270 -3.77 10.34 -18.05
CA GLU A 270 -2.45 9.88 -17.61
C GLU A 270 -2.57 8.55 -16.85
N TYR A 271 -1.44 7.86 -16.75
CA TYR A 271 -1.30 6.70 -15.89
C TYR A 271 -1.07 7.16 -14.44
N LYS A 272 -1.77 6.53 -13.50
CA LYS A 272 -1.65 6.80 -12.05
C LYS A 272 -1.40 5.52 -11.28
N GLU A 273 -0.51 5.59 -10.31
CA GLU A 273 -0.17 4.49 -9.40
C GLU A 273 -1.38 4.01 -8.59
N LEU A 274 -1.71 2.73 -8.74
CA LEU A 274 -2.72 2.03 -7.93
C LEU A 274 -2.11 0.94 -7.04
N MET A 275 -0.97 0.39 -7.45
CA MET A 275 -0.31 -0.71 -6.76
C MET A 275 1.20 -0.48 -6.79
N SER A 276 1.84 -0.88 -5.69
CA SER A 276 3.29 -0.91 -5.53
C SER A 276 3.64 -2.28 -4.95
N ILE A 277 4.60 -2.97 -5.55
CA ILE A 277 5.11 -4.27 -5.11
C ILE A 277 6.61 -4.12 -4.86
N SER A 278 7.07 -4.54 -3.69
CA SER A 278 8.45 -4.44 -3.24
C SER A 278 8.98 -5.79 -2.76
N ASN A 279 10.22 -6.11 -3.17
CA ASN A 279 11.03 -7.12 -2.49
C ASN A 279 11.97 -6.40 -1.53
N CYS A 280 11.79 -6.61 -0.23
CA CYS A 280 12.59 -6.01 0.83
C CYS A 280 13.75 -6.90 1.27
N THR A 281 13.94 -8.05 0.62
CA THR A 281 14.92 -9.08 0.98
C THR A 281 14.92 -9.32 2.49
N ASP A 282 16.08 -9.41 3.12
CA ASP A 282 16.25 -9.58 4.56
C ASP A 282 16.29 -8.25 5.35
N TYR A 283 15.98 -7.10 4.74
CA TYR A 283 16.11 -5.79 5.38
C TYR A 283 15.28 -5.68 6.65
N GLN A 284 13.97 -5.92 6.51
CA GLN A 284 13.01 -5.85 7.61
C GLN A 284 13.18 -7.03 8.58
N SER A 285 13.44 -8.25 8.07
CA SER A 285 13.58 -9.45 8.92
C SER A 285 14.82 -9.41 9.81
N ARG A 286 15.89 -8.71 9.40
CA ARG A 286 17.07 -8.47 10.26
C ARG A 286 16.76 -7.60 11.46
N GLN A 287 15.93 -6.56 11.28
CA GLN A 287 15.51 -5.66 12.36
C GLN A 287 14.57 -6.38 13.33
N LEU A 288 13.64 -7.17 12.78
CA LEU A 288 12.64 -7.93 13.54
C LEU A 288 13.14 -9.29 14.03
N ASN A 289 14.38 -9.64 13.71
CA ASN A 289 15.02 -10.91 14.02
C ASN A 289 14.20 -12.16 13.61
N ILE A 290 13.71 -12.19 12.36
CA ILE A 290 12.91 -13.29 11.81
C ILE A 290 13.83 -14.24 11.05
N GLN A 291 14.04 -15.43 11.59
CA GLN A 291 15.06 -16.37 11.13
C GLN A 291 14.46 -17.66 10.58
N THR A 292 15.23 -18.35 9.74
CA THR A 292 14.94 -19.71 9.28
C THR A 292 16.25 -20.49 9.06
N GLY A 293 16.13 -21.74 8.65
CA GLY A 293 17.25 -22.65 8.41
C GLY A 293 17.67 -23.46 9.63
N GLU A 294 18.66 -24.31 9.42
CA GLU A 294 19.21 -25.22 10.43
C GLU A 294 20.01 -24.47 11.50
N PRO A 295 20.13 -24.99 12.74
CA PRO A 295 20.86 -24.31 13.82
C PRO A 295 22.30 -23.94 13.50
N LYS A 296 22.95 -24.70 12.61
CA LYS A 296 24.33 -24.45 12.15
C LYS A 296 24.41 -23.52 10.95
N ASN A 297 23.31 -23.23 10.28
CA ASN A 297 23.23 -22.39 9.08
C ASN A 297 21.99 -21.50 9.12
N LYS A 298 21.93 -20.62 10.13
CA LYS A 298 20.83 -19.67 10.27
C LYS A 298 20.89 -18.62 9.18
N GLN A 299 19.74 -18.33 8.59
CA GLN A 299 19.56 -17.23 7.65
C GLN A 299 18.31 -16.43 8.03
N TYR A 300 18.24 -15.19 7.55
CA TYR A 300 17.03 -14.38 7.69
C TYR A 300 16.09 -14.68 6.53
N VAL A 301 14.79 -14.72 6.80
CA VAL A 301 13.77 -14.84 5.75
C VAL A 301 13.74 -13.58 4.89
N HIS A 302 13.23 -13.68 3.67
CA HIS A 302 12.93 -12.51 2.85
C HIS A 302 11.46 -12.09 3.03
N LEU A 303 11.24 -10.78 3.10
CA LEU A 303 9.92 -10.17 3.23
C LEU A 303 9.56 -9.41 1.95
N LEU A 304 8.35 -9.65 1.45
CA LEU A 304 7.79 -8.97 0.30
C LEU A 304 6.42 -8.40 0.63
N ASN A 305 6.13 -7.22 0.10
CA ASN A 305 4.84 -6.57 0.25
C ASN A 305 4.36 -6.06 -1.11
N GLY A 306 3.05 -6.04 -1.31
CA GLY A 306 2.47 -5.62 -2.56
C GLY A 306 1.01 -5.25 -2.42
N THR A 307 0.63 -4.05 -2.84
CA THR A 307 -0.78 -3.69 -2.87
C THR A 307 -1.50 -4.50 -3.95
N LEU A 308 -2.52 -5.27 -3.56
CA LEU A 308 -3.45 -5.85 -4.55
C LEU A 308 -4.54 -4.85 -4.91
N CYS A 309 -5.12 -4.18 -3.91
CA CYS A 309 -6.20 -3.23 -4.14
C CYS A 309 -6.17 -2.12 -3.09
N ALA A 310 -5.71 -0.93 -3.47
CA ALA A 310 -6.04 0.30 -2.76
C ALA A 310 -7.46 0.70 -3.15
N ALA A 311 -8.45 0.36 -2.31
CA ALA A 311 -9.85 0.25 -2.73
C ALA A 311 -10.41 1.58 -3.25
N GLN A 312 -10.08 2.70 -2.62
CA GLN A 312 -10.53 4.05 -3.00
C GLN A 312 -9.97 4.46 -4.36
N ARG A 313 -8.65 4.28 -4.61
CA ARG A 313 -8.03 4.57 -5.92
C ARG A 313 -8.53 3.62 -7.02
N THR A 314 -8.75 2.36 -6.68
CA THR A 314 -9.28 1.37 -7.61
C THR A 314 -10.72 1.71 -8.00
N LEU A 315 -11.54 2.12 -7.03
CA LEU A 315 -12.89 2.59 -7.26
C LEU A 315 -12.89 3.79 -8.22
N THR A 316 -12.08 4.81 -7.97
CA THR A 316 -12.04 5.98 -8.87
C THR A 316 -11.61 5.62 -10.29
N CYS A 317 -10.68 4.68 -10.44
CA CYS A 317 -10.27 4.16 -11.75
C CYS A 317 -11.42 3.46 -12.47
N ILE A 318 -12.19 2.63 -11.76
CA ILE A 318 -13.37 1.95 -12.31
C ILE A 318 -14.41 2.96 -12.76
N LEU A 319 -14.75 3.94 -11.93
CA LEU A 319 -15.77 4.92 -12.30
C LEU A 319 -15.40 5.61 -13.63
N GLU A 320 -14.15 6.07 -13.77
CA GLU A 320 -13.73 6.75 -15.00
C GLU A 320 -13.68 5.82 -16.23
N ASN A 321 -13.22 4.57 -16.06
CA ASN A 321 -13.11 3.61 -17.17
C ASN A 321 -14.46 2.97 -17.54
N TYR A 322 -15.43 2.91 -16.63
CA TYR A 322 -16.73 2.26 -16.84
C TYR A 322 -17.91 3.24 -16.95
N GLN A 323 -17.67 4.54 -16.95
CA GLN A 323 -18.72 5.53 -17.20
C GLN A 323 -19.36 5.36 -18.60
N GLU A 324 -20.66 5.57 -18.64
CA GLU A 324 -21.52 5.64 -19.82
C GLU A 324 -22.44 6.88 -19.70
N LYS A 325 -23.22 7.16 -20.74
CA LYS A 325 -24.04 8.39 -20.80
C LYS A 325 -25.01 8.54 -19.62
N GLU A 326 -25.65 7.43 -19.20
CA GLU A 326 -26.74 7.43 -18.21
C GLU A 326 -26.31 6.84 -16.85
N GLY A 327 -25.04 6.45 -16.71
CA GLY A 327 -24.59 5.76 -15.51
C GLY A 327 -23.20 5.15 -15.61
N ILE A 328 -22.96 4.13 -14.81
CA ILE A 328 -21.68 3.44 -14.71
C ILE A 328 -21.95 1.94 -14.82
N ARG A 329 -21.32 1.29 -15.80
CA ARG A 329 -21.36 -0.17 -15.91
C ARG A 329 -20.57 -0.80 -14.78
N VAL A 330 -21.10 -1.84 -14.15
CA VAL A 330 -20.38 -2.61 -13.14
C VAL A 330 -19.47 -3.62 -13.85
N PRO A 331 -18.16 -3.67 -13.55
CA PRO A 331 -17.27 -4.68 -14.12
C PRO A 331 -17.81 -6.09 -13.90
N ASP A 332 -17.73 -6.94 -14.92
CA ASP A 332 -18.34 -8.28 -14.91
C ASP A 332 -17.97 -9.09 -13.66
N VAL A 333 -16.70 -9.03 -13.25
CA VAL A 333 -16.18 -9.73 -12.06
C VAL A 333 -16.69 -9.19 -10.73
N LEU A 334 -17.22 -7.97 -10.71
CA LEU A 334 -17.82 -7.35 -9.51
C LEU A 334 -19.33 -7.54 -9.43
N GLN A 335 -20.01 -7.85 -10.53
CA GLN A 335 -21.48 -8.01 -10.56
C GLN A 335 -22.01 -9.03 -9.52
N PRO A 336 -21.36 -10.18 -9.26
CA PRO A 336 -21.82 -11.11 -8.22
C PRO A 336 -21.80 -10.53 -6.80
N TYR A 337 -20.96 -9.51 -6.55
CA TYR A 337 -20.83 -8.85 -5.25
C TYR A 337 -21.74 -7.62 -5.13
N VAL A 338 -21.96 -6.92 -6.24
CA VAL A 338 -22.79 -5.69 -6.29
C VAL A 338 -24.27 -6.02 -6.45
N GLY A 339 -24.61 -7.12 -7.14
CA GLY A 339 -25.98 -7.57 -7.40
C GLY A 339 -26.67 -6.90 -8.60
N ILE A 340 -25.98 -6.02 -9.32
CA ILE A 340 -26.47 -5.33 -10.53
C ILE A 340 -25.33 -5.17 -11.54
N ASP A 341 -25.67 -4.94 -12.80
CA ASP A 341 -24.73 -4.72 -13.92
C ASP A 341 -24.57 -3.23 -14.30
N PHE A 342 -25.49 -2.36 -13.87
CA PHE A 342 -25.50 -0.95 -14.25
C PHE A 342 -26.03 -0.02 -13.15
N ILE A 343 -25.24 0.99 -12.78
CA ILE A 343 -25.59 2.00 -11.78
C ILE A 343 -26.04 3.28 -12.50
N LYS A 344 -27.34 3.59 -12.44
CA LYS A 344 -27.89 4.82 -13.06
C LYS A 344 -27.49 6.08 -12.29
N PHE A 345 -27.27 7.17 -13.01
CA PHE A 345 -27.12 8.49 -12.39
C PHE A 345 -28.42 8.95 -11.71
N LYS A 346 -28.28 9.51 -10.52
CA LYS A 346 -29.34 10.10 -9.68
C LYS A 346 -29.30 11.62 -9.65
N HIS A 347 -28.15 12.21 -9.95
CA HIS A 347 -27.98 13.66 -10.00
C HIS A 347 -27.44 14.07 -11.38
N GLU A 348 -27.79 15.29 -11.78
CA GLU A 348 -27.19 15.92 -12.96
C GLU A 348 -25.69 16.13 -12.75
N GLN A 349 -24.98 16.33 -13.85
CA GLN A 349 -23.56 16.62 -13.80
C GLN A 349 -23.32 17.90 -12.96
N PRO A 350 -22.47 17.83 -11.93
CA PRO A 350 -22.20 18.97 -11.07
C PRO A 350 -21.44 20.05 -11.83
N LYS A 351 -21.72 21.33 -11.52
CA LYS A 351 -20.93 22.46 -12.03
C LYS A 351 -19.53 22.39 -11.43
N ASN A 352 -18.50 22.81 -12.18
CA ASN A 352 -17.09 22.66 -11.78
C ASN A 352 -16.79 23.15 -10.35
N ASN A 353 -17.43 24.22 -9.89
CA ASN A 353 -17.18 24.82 -8.57
C ASN A 353 -17.91 24.13 -7.40
N GLN A 354 -18.60 23.01 -7.63
CA GLN A 354 -19.41 22.35 -6.59
C GLN A 354 -18.57 21.57 -5.57
N PHE A 355 -17.29 21.30 -5.87
CA PHE A 355 -16.36 20.56 -5.01
C PHE A 355 -15.11 21.36 -4.63
N ASP A 356 -15.06 22.65 -5.00
CA ASP A 356 -14.00 23.59 -4.63
C ASP A 356 -14.13 24.06 -3.18
#